data_AF-A0A956S7B7-F1
#
_entry.id   AF-A0A956S7B7-F1
#
_cell.length_a   1.000
_cell.length_b   1.000
_cell.length_c   1.000
_cell.angle_alpha   90.00
_cell.angle_beta   90.00
_cell.angle_gamma   90.00
#
_symmetry.space_group_name_H-M   'P 1'
#
loop_
_entity.id
_entity.type
_entity.pdbx_description
1 polymer ?
#
loop_
_entity_poly.entity_id
_entity_poly.type
_entity_poly.pdbx_seq_one_letter_code
_entity_poly.pdbx_strand_id
1 'polypeptide(L)' 'MIYKDARDREIISQYNGFNHKELAAKYNMSESYIRAIINRHKKSA' A
#
# COMPACT_ATOMS: atom_id res chain seq x y z
N MET A 1 14.44 4.50 -8.93
CA MET A 1 14.48 4.76 -7.47
C MET A 1 13.95 3.53 -6.74
N ILE A 2 14.85 2.66 -6.26
CA ILE A 2 14.56 1.31 -5.77
C ILE A 2 13.75 1.30 -4.44
N TYR A 3 13.67 2.44 -3.74
CA TYR A 3 13.04 2.56 -2.43
C TYR A 3 11.51 2.57 -2.41
N LYS A 4 10.84 2.90 -3.53
CA LYS A 4 9.37 2.94 -3.57
C LYS A 4 8.76 1.53 -3.65
N ASP A 5 9.39 0.64 -4.41
CA ASP A 5 8.89 -0.73 -4.60
C ASP A 5 8.98 -1.62 -3.35
N ALA A 6 9.97 -1.42 -2.49
CA ALA A 6 10.10 -2.23 -1.27
C ALA A 6 8.97 -1.91 -0.28
N ARG A 7 8.72 -0.61 -0.04
CA ARG A 7 7.65 -0.15 0.84
C ARG A 7 6.27 -0.52 0.32
N ASP A 8 6.04 -0.34 -0.97
CA ASP A 8 4.76 -0.68 -1.60
C ASP A 8 4.48 -2.18 -1.48
N ARG A 9 5.51 -3.04 -1.66
CA ARG A 9 5.41 -4.49 -1.41
C ARG A 9 5.08 -4.83 0.03
N GLU A 10 5.67 -4.16 1.01
CA GLU A 10 5.33 -4.38 2.43
C GLU A 10 3.90 -3.95 2.75
N ILE A 11 3.43 -2.84 2.18
CA ILE A 11 2.04 -2.37 2.32
C ILE A 11 1.07 -3.42 1.78
N ILE A 12 1.35 -3.98 0.60
CA ILE A 12 0.54 -5.03 -0.01
C ILE A 12 0.58 -6.32 0.83
N SER A 13 1.76 -6.72 1.32
CA SER A 13 1.92 -7.92 2.14
C SER A 13 1.17 -7.84 3.47
N GLN A 14 1.00 -6.64 4.03
CA GLN A 14 0.26 -6.42 5.26
C GLN A 14 -1.21 -6.07 5.03
N TYR A 15 -1.63 -5.90 3.78
CA TYR A 15 -3.00 -5.55 3.44
C TYR A 15 -3.93 -6.75 3.60
N ASN A 16 -5.00 -6.60 4.40
CA ASN A 16 -5.96 -7.66 4.70
C ASN A 16 -7.33 -7.48 4.02
N GLY A 17 -7.44 -6.53 3.08
CA GLY A 17 -8.70 -6.19 2.39
C GLY A 17 -9.45 -4.99 2.99
N PHE A 18 -9.27 -4.70 4.28
CA PHE A 18 -10.05 -3.66 4.97
C PHE A 18 -9.20 -2.66 5.77
N ASN A 19 -7.96 -3.00 6.12
CA ASN A 19 -7.04 -2.22 6.96
C ASN A 19 -6.37 -0.98 6.31
N HIS A 20 -7.03 -0.32 5.36
CA HIS A 20 -6.49 0.85 4.66
C HIS A 20 -6.10 1.99 5.62
N LYS A 21 -6.94 2.24 6.64
CA LYS A 21 -6.71 3.25 7.68
C LYS A 21 -5.49 2.94 8.54
N GLU A 22 -5.33 1.68 8.91
CA GLU A 22 -4.23 1.23 9.75
C GLU A 22 -2.90 1.31 9.00
N LEU A 23 -2.89 0.91 7.71
CA LEU A 23 -1.72 1.05 6.85
C LEU A 23 -1.37 2.53 6.61
N ALA A 24 -2.37 3.38 6.38
CA ALA A 24 -2.18 4.82 6.24
C ALA A 24 -1.50 5.42 7.49
N ALA A 25 -2.00 5.10 8.68
CA ALA A 25 -1.39 5.55 9.94
C ALA A 25 0.03 4.99 10.15
N LYS A 26 0.22 3.68 9.92
CA LYS A 26 1.50 2.97 10.11
C LYS A 26 2.61 3.52 9.22
N TYR A 27 2.30 3.81 7.97
CA TYR A 27 3.28 4.29 6.99
C TYR A 27 3.32 5.82 6.86
N ASN A 28 2.53 6.53 7.68
CA ASN A 28 2.37 7.99 7.63
C ASN A 28 1.99 8.49 6.22
N MET A 29 1.00 7.81 5.63
CA MET A 29 0.52 8.05 4.25
C MET A 29 -0.98 8.33 4.25
N SER A 30 -1.48 8.94 3.18
CA SER A 30 -2.91 9.10 2.99
C SER A 30 -3.58 7.80 2.57
N GLU A 31 -4.83 7.59 2.99
CA GLU A 31 -5.63 6.44 2.54
C GLU A 31 -5.72 6.35 1.01
N SER A 32 -5.84 7.49 0.33
CA SER A 32 -5.87 7.57 -1.13
C SER A 32 -4.60 7.00 -1.76
N TYR A 33 -3.44 7.24 -1.14
CA TYR A 33 -2.16 6.71 -1.63
C TYR A 33 -2.05 5.20 -1.40
N ILE A 34 -2.45 4.70 -0.22
CA ILE A 34 -2.53 3.26 0.06
C ILE A 34 -3.46 2.54 -0.93
N ARG A 35 -4.64 3.11 -1.21
CA ARG A 35 -5.56 2.58 -2.22
C ARG A 35 -4.95 2.57 -3.61
N ALA A 36 -4.20 3.61 -3.99
CA ALA A 36 -3.51 3.66 -5.28
C ALA A 36 -2.44 2.56 -5.40
N ILE A 37 -1.67 2.30 -4.34
CA ILE A 37 -0.67 1.20 -4.30
C ILE A 37 -1.36 -0.15 -4.51
N ILE A 38 -2.41 -0.43 -3.74
CA ILE A 38 -3.16 -1.70 -3.81
C ILE A 38 -3.77 -1.88 -5.20
N ASN A 39 -4.40 -0.82 -5.76
CA ASN A 39 -5.01 -0.87 -7.08
C ASN A 39 -3.98 -1.03 -8.21
N ARG A 40 -2.80 -0.42 -8.08
CA ARG A 40 -1.70 -0.63 -9.04
C ARG A 40 -1.24 -2.09 -9.02
N HIS A 41 -1.07 -2.67 -7.83
CA HIS A 41 -0.68 -4.08 -7.71
C HIS A 41 -1.71 -5.04 -8.32
N LYS A 42 -3.00 -4.83 -8.03
CA LYS A 42 -4.09 -5.63 -8.61
C LYS A 42 -4.19 -5.57 -10.14
N LYS A 43 -3.74 -4.49 -10.77
CA LYS A 43 -3.74 -4.37 -12.24
C LYS A 43 -2.51 -4.99 -12.90
N SER A 44 -1.47 -5.27 -12.14
CA SER A 44 -0.20 -5.84 -12.63
C SER A 44 -0.06 -7.33 -12.35
N ALA A 45 -0.97 -7.92 -11.57
CA ALA A 45 -1.12 -9.36 -11.35
C ALA A 45 -2.23 -9.91 -12.26
#